data_AF-M0JHW5-F1
#
_entry.id   AF-M0JHW5-F1
#
_cell.length_a   1.000
_cell.length_b   1.000
_cell.length_c   1.000
_cell.angle_alpha   90.00
_cell.angle_beta   90.00
_cell.angle_gamma   90.00
#
_symmetry.space_group_name_H-M   'P 1'
#
loop_
_entity.id
_entity.type
_entity.pdbx_description
1 polymer ?
#
loop_
_entity_poly.entity_id
_entity_poly.type
_entity_poly.pdbx_seq_one_letter_code
_entity_poly.pdbx_strand_id
1 'polypeptide(L)'
;MRRLTTLFPSEFLEEHAEELGVVERDRNPQIPVLIWALVFGFAAGESRTLAGFRRSYNSTADETISPGGFYQRLTPMLAKYLRDLVEHGLDEVAVPDTVDADIGRFCCVDLMETLLSQESVN
;
A
#
# COMPACT_ATOMS: atom_id res chain seq x y z
N MET A 1 13.66 12.49 13.93
CA MET A 1 12.58 11.88 13.13
C MET A 1 12.70 12.38 11.70
N ARG A 2 13.35 11.60 10.82
CA ARG A 2 13.26 11.83 9.36
C ARG A 2 11.78 11.60 9.02
N ARG A 3 11.07 12.64 8.59
CA ARG A 3 9.60 12.56 8.42
C ARG A 3 9.33 11.57 7.28
N LEU A 4 8.38 10.67 7.46
CA LEU A 4 7.97 9.67 6.46
C LEU A 4 7.74 10.28 5.06
N THR A 5 7.26 11.52 5.01
CA THR A 5 7.08 12.33 3.78
C THR A 5 8.37 12.75 3.07
N THR A 6 9.53 12.64 3.72
CA THR A 6 10.85 12.87 3.12
C THR A 6 11.45 11.60 2.52
N LEU A 7 11.03 10.42 3.01
CA LEU A 7 11.39 9.12 2.44
C LEU A 7 10.47 8.75 1.27
N PHE A 8 9.21 9.18 1.34
CA PHE A 8 8.22 8.95 0.29
C PHE A 8 7.59 10.27 -0.15
N PRO A 9 8.26 11.06 -1.01
CA PRO A 9 7.66 12.19 -1.70
C PRO A 9 6.46 11.73 -2.54
N SER A 10 5.43 12.57 -2.70
CA SER A 10 4.26 12.22 -3.53
C SER A 10 4.63 11.90 -4.97
N GLU A 11 5.58 12.65 -5.56
CA GLU A 11 6.09 12.43 -6.92
C GLU A 11 6.67 11.01 -7.08
N PHE A 12 7.50 10.57 -6.13
CA PHE A 12 8.03 9.21 -6.11
C PHE A 12 6.93 8.14 -6.05
N LEU A 13 5.90 8.38 -5.22
CA LEU A 13 4.77 7.45 -5.10
C LEU A 13 3.93 7.39 -6.38
N GLU A 14 3.81 8.49 -7.10
CA GLU A 14 3.07 8.56 -8.36
C GLU A 14 3.86 7.88 -9.49
N GLU A 15 5.13 8.25 -9.66
CA GLU A 15 6.02 7.68 -10.69
C GLU A 15 6.15 6.17 -10.55
N HIS A 16 6.46 5.67 -9.34
CA HIS A 16 6.64 4.23 -9.12
C HIS A 16 5.33 3.44 -9.31
N ALA A 17 4.19 4.05 -8.96
CA ALA A 17 2.89 3.43 -9.20
C ALA A 17 2.53 3.37 -10.69
N GLU A 18 2.90 4.39 -11.46
CA GLU A 18 2.76 4.41 -12.92
C GLU A 18 3.67 3.36 -13.58
N GLU A 19 4.93 3.27 -13.17
CA GLU A 19 5.90 2.29 -13.69
C GLU A 19 5.42 0.84 -13.51
N LEU A 20 4.81 0.55 -12.36
CA LEU A 20 4.24 -0.77 -12.07
C LEU A 20 2.86 -0.98 -12.69
N GLY A 21 2.22 0.05 -13.25
CA GLY A 21 0.88 -0.03 -13.81
C GLY A 21 -0.22 -0.22 -12.74
N VAL A 22 0.01 0.29 -11.52
CA VAL A 22 -0.99 0.33 -10.44
C VAL A 22 -2.09 1.34 -10.77
N VAL A 23 -1.76 2.36 -11.55
CA VAL A 23 -2.67 3.43 -12.01
C VAL A 23 -2.72 3.46 -13.53
N GLU A 24 -3.91 3.62 -14.09
CA GLU A 24 -4.07 3.97 -15.51
C GLU A 24 -3.74 5.45 -15.71
N ARG A 25 -2.92 5.74 -16.74
CA ARG A 25 -2.30 7.04 -17.05
C ARG A 25 -3.24 8.27 -17.16
N ASP A 26 -4.56 8.07 -17.10
CA ASP A 26 -5.59 9.11 -17.25
C ASP A 26 -6.52 9.21 -16.02
N ARG A 27 -6.25 8.44 -14.95
CA ARG A 27 -6.95 8.57 -13.66
C ARG A 27 -6.13 9.42 -12.72
N ASN A 28 -6.77 10.45 -12.15
CA ASN A 28 -6.21 11.30 -11.08
C ASN A 28 -5.45 10.43 -10.07
N PRO A 29 -4.11 10.57 -9.96
CA PRO A 29 -3.29 9.66 -9.17
C PRO A 29 -3.44 10.00 -7.69
N GLN A 30 -4.56 9.59 -7.09
CA GLN A 30 -4.77 9.66 -5.63
C GLN A 30 -4.04 8.52 -4.90
N ILE A 31 -2.98 7.98 -5.51
CA ILE A 31 -2.13 6.93 -4.91
C ILE A 31 -1.48 7.42 -3.62
N PRO A 32 -0.88 8.62 -3.53
CA PRO A 32 -0.34 9.09 -2.27
C PRO A 32 -1.39 9.07 -1.15
N VAL A 33 -2.61 9.51 -1.45
CA VAL A 33 -3.73 9.51 -0.49
C VAL A 33 -4.11 8.09 -0.08
N LEU A 34 -4.16 7.15 -1.03
CA LEU A 34 -4.40 5.73 -0.75
C LEU A 34 -3.33 5.13 0.17
N ILE A 35 -2.05 5.41 -0.10
CA ILE A 35 -0.94 4.90 0.69
C ILE A 35 -0.99 5.49 2.11
N TRP A 36 -1.20 6.80 2.24
CA TRP A 36 -1.33 7.41 3.57
C TRP A 36 -2.55 6.89 4.33
N ALA A 37 -3.69 6.67 3.67
CA ALA A 37 -4.86 6.06 4.32
C ALA A 37 -4.57 4.65 4.86
N LEU A 38 -3.79 3.85 4.13
CA LEU A 38 -3.36 2.51 4.58
C LEU A 38 -2.34 2.59 5.73
N VAL A 39 -1.33 3.45 5.61
CA VAL A 39 -0.29 3.64 6.62
C VAL A 39 -0.87 4.17 7.92
N PHE A 40 -1.67 5.25 7.86
CA PHE A 40 -2.30 5.84 9.04
C PHE A 40 -3.40 4.94 9.62
N GLY A 41 -4.19 4.26 8.79
CA GLY A 41 -5.20 3.31 9.27
C GLY A 41 -4.59 2.15 10.07
N PHE A 42 -3.40 1.69 9.68
CA PHE A 42 -2.66 0.64 10.39
C PHE A 42 -1.91 1.18 11.62
N ALA A 43 -1.16 2.28 11.47
CA ALA A 43 -0.31 2.84 12.52
C ALA A 43 -1.09 3.52 13.67
N ALA A 44 -2.20 4.18 13.35
CA ALA A 44 -3.03 4.83 14.36
C ALA A 44 -3.98 3.85 15.09
N GLY A 45 -4.04 2.58 14.66
CA GLY A 45 -5.00 1.60 15.17
C GLY A 45 -6.46 1.95 14.87
N GLU A 46 -6.71 3.01 14.08
CA GLU A 46 -8.04 3.51 13.77
C GLU A 46 -8.87 2.55 12.92
N SER A 47 -8.23 1.68 12.13
CA SER A 47 -8.96 0.75 11.25
C SER A 47 -8.12 -0.44 10.80
N ARG A 48 -8.48 -1.65 11.25
CA ARG A 48 -7.99 -2.93 10.69
C ARG A 48 -8.96 -3.55 9.68
N THR A 49 -9.87 -2.75 9.14
CA THR A 49 -10.92 -3.20 8.22
C THR A 49 -10.85 -2.42 6.92
N LEU A 50 -11.13 -3.09 5.79
CA LEU A 50 -11.16 -2.44 4.48
C LEU A 50 -12.16 -1.26 4.43
N ALA A 51 -13.29 -1.38 5.12
CA ALA A 51 -14.28 -0.31 5.24
C ALA A 51 -13.74 0.91 6.03
N GLY A 52 -12.84 0.67 6.99
CA GLY A 52 -12.15 1.70 7.74
C GLY A 52 -11.11 2.44 6.90
N PHE A 53 -10.26 1.70 6.19
CA PHE A 53 -9.30 2.28 5.23
C PHE A 53 -9.98 3.14 4.16
N ARG A 54 -11.11 2.67 3.61
CA ARG A 54 -11.90 3.46 2.66
C ARG A 54 -12.42 4.77 3.26
N ARG A 55 -12.83 4.78 4.54
CA ARG A 55 -13.28 6.01 5.21
C ARG A 55 -12.13 7.00 5.40
N SER A 56 -10.96 6.52 5.80
CA SER A 56 -9.74 7.33 5.92
C SER A 56 -9.29 7.90 4.56
N TYR A 57 -9.40 7.11 3.49
CA TYR A 57 -9.19 7.60 2.14
C TYR A 57 -10.19 8.72 1.79
N ASN A 58 -11.49 8.46 1.92
CA ASN A 58 -12.54 9.41 1.54
C ASN A 58 -12.54 10.70 2.37
N SER A 59 -11.96 10.71 3.58
CA SER A 59 -11.86 11.95 4.37
C SER A 59 -10.79 12.91 3.87
N THR A 60 -9.87 12.42 3.04
CA THR A 60 -8.67 13.16 2.62
C THR A 60 -8.57 13.27 1.09
N ALA A 61 -9.22 12.37 0.36
CA ALA A 61 -9.26 12.35 -1.09
C ALA A 61 -10.12 13.48 -1.67
N ASP A 62 -9.70 14.03 -2.80
CA ASP A 62 -10.47 15.01 -3.56
C ASP A 62 -11.76 14.41 -4.14
N GLU A 63 -11.75 13.10 -4.42
CA GLU A 63 -12.91 12.38 -4.92
C GLU A 63 -13.18 11.13 -4.08
N THR A 64 -14.40 11.03 -3.57
CA THR A 64 -14.80 9.87 -2.77
C THR A 64 -15.03 8.65 -3.65
N ILE A 65 -14.61 7.49 -3.18
CA ILE A 65 -14.82 6.22 -3.88
C ILE A 65 -15.85 5.34 -3.17
N SER A 66 -16.63 4.65 -4.01
CA SER A 66 -17.61 3.66 -3.56
C SER A 66 -16.90 2.45 -2.96
N PRO A 67 -17.59 1.61 -2.16
CA PRO A 67 -17.01 0.38 -1.63
C PRO A 67 -16.45 -0.54 -2.73
N GLY A 68 -17.22 -0.77 -3.81
CA GLY A 68 -16.76 -1.60 -4.93
C GLY A 68 -15.57 -0.99 -5.67
N GLY A 69 -15.57 0.34 -5.87
CA GLY A 69 -14.45 1.04 -6.49
C GLY A 69 -13.18 1.04 -5.63
N PHE A 70 -13.31 0.99 -4.30
CA PHE A 70 -12.17 0.83 -3.39
C PHE A 70 -11.59 -0.59 -3.50
N TYR A 71 -12.45 -1.62 -3.45
CA TYR A 71 -11.99 -3.00 -3.49
C TYR A 71 -11.35 -3.39 -4.84
N GLN A 72 -11.82 -2.84 -5.95
CA GLN A 72 -11.18 -3.07 -7.25
C GLN A 72 -9.75 -2.53 -7.35
N ARG A 73 -9.37 -1.55 -6.52
CA ARG A 73 -8.00 -1.03 -6.47
C ARG A 73 -7.07 -1.95 -5.66
N LEU A 74 -7.61 -2.88 -4.87
CA LEU A 74 -6.85 -3.86 -4.10
C LEU A 74 -6.39 -5.00 -5.00
N THR A 75 -5.46 -4.69 -5.89
CA THR A 75 -4.95 -5.62 -6.90
C THR A 75 -3.63 -6.27 -6.45
N PRO A 76 -3.24 -7.39 -7.05
CA PRO A 76 -1.90 -7.95 -6.86
C PRO A 76 -0.78 -6.96 -7.19
N MET A 77 -1.02 -6.03 -8.13
CA MET A 77 -0.06 -4.99 -8.48
C MET A 77 0.09 -3.96 -7.37
N LEU A 78 -1.01 -3.56 -6.71
CA LEU A 78 -0.93 -2.71 -5.51
C LEU A 78 -0.16 -3.43 -4.40
N ALA A 79 -0.36 -4.74 -4.21
CA ALA A 79 0.39 -5.51 -3.23
C ALA A 79 1.90 -5.55 -3.54
N LYS A 80 2.27 -5.68 -4.82
CA LYS A 80 3.67 -5.58 -5.27
C LYS A 80 4.23 -4.19 -5.00
N TYR A 81 3.52 -3.15 -5.40
CA TYR A 81 3.89 -1.77 -5.14
C TYR A 81 4.16 -1.50 -3.66
N LEU A 82 3.29 -1.97 -2.76
CA LEU A 82 3.50 -1.83 -1.32
C LEU A 82 4.76 -2.53 -0.81
N ARG A 83 5.15 -3.68 -1.41
CA ARG A 83 6.40 -4.36 -1.05
C ARG A 83 7.62 -3.55 -1.48
N ASP A 84 7.61 -3.08 -2.72
CA ASP A 84 8.72 -2.28 -3.26
C ASP A 84 8.91 -0.99 -2.43
N LEU A 85 7.82 -0.37 -1.93
CA LEU A 85 7.93 0.77 -0.99
C LEU A 85 8.57 0.39 0.35
N VAL A 86 8.25 -0.78 0.89
CA VAL A 86 8.86 -1.27 2.14
C VAL A 86 10.34 -1.56 1.93
N GLU A 87 10.69 -2.23 0.84
CA GLU A 87 12.08 -2.50 0.46
C GLU A 87 12.86 -1.18 0.30
N HIS A 88 12.34 -0.21 -0.44
CA HIS A 88 12.97 1.11 -0.59
C HIS A 88 13.15 1.84 0.74
N GLY A 89 12.11 1.85 1.59
CA GLY A 89 12.18 2.48 2.90
C GLY A 89 13.20 1.80 3.82
N LEU A 90 13.43 0.51 3.63
CA LEU A 90 14.43 -0.24 4.35
C LEU A 90 15.82 0.03 3.80
N ASP A 91 16.06 0.02 2.49
CA ASP A 91 17.37 0.37 1.92
C ASP A 91 17.84 1.77 2.35
N GLU A 92 16.92 2.73 2.47
CA GLU A 92 17.21 4.12 2.90
C GLU A 92 17.42 4.30 4.41
N VAL A 93 16.99 3.33 5.23
CA VAL A 93 16.99 3.43 6.71
C VAL A 93 17.87 2.35 7.36
N ALA A 94 18.15 1.26 6.65
CA ALA A 94 18.95 0.13 7.10
C ALA A 94 20.42 0.51 7.18
N VAL A 95 21.03 0.17 8.32
CA VAL A 95 22.45 -0.19 8.33
C VAL A 95 22.51 -1.63 7.78
N PRO A 96 23.42 -1.96 6.85
CA PRO A 96 23.34 -3.16 5.98
C PRO A 96 23.14 -4.53 6.65
N ASP A 97 23.32 -4.67 7.96
CA ASP A 97 23.49 -5.99 8.61
C ASP A 97 22.29 -6.49 9.45
N THR A 98 21.14 -5.79 9.50
CA THR A 98 20.02 -6.19 10.40
C THR A 98 18.68 -6.49 9.76
N VAL A 99 18.52 -6.28 8.45
CA VAL A 99 17.18 -6.12 7.87
C VAL A 99 16.65 -7.36 7.13
N ASP A 100 17.51 -8.21 6.58
CA ASP A 100 17.10 -9.38 5.77
C ASP A 100 16.21 -10.40 6.50
N ALA A 101 16.43 -10.62 7.81
CA ALA A 101 15.71 -11.67 8.55
C ALA A 101 14.28 -11.28 8.95
N ASP A 102 14.00 -9.99 9.13
CA ASP A 102 12.71 -9.51 9.63
C ASP A 102 11.73 -9.14 8.50
N ILE A 103 12.22 -8.84 7.28
CA ILE A 103 11.38 -8.54 6.11
C ILE A 103 10.49 -9.74 5.72
N GLY A 104 11.06 -10.95 5.69
CA GLY A 104 10.31 -12.16 5.33
C GLY A 104 9.09 -12.41 6.23
N ARG A 105 9.09 -11.84 7.44
CA ARG A 105 7.98 -11.93 8.40
C ARG A 105 6.89 -10.88 8.14
N PHE A 106 7.26 -9.73 7.59
CA PHE A 106 6.35 -8.61 7.31
C PHE A 106 5.63 -8.80 5.96
N CYS A 107 6.33 -9.33 4.97
CA CYS A 107 5.81 -9.63 3.64
C CYS A 107 4.98 -10.92 3.61
N CYS A 108 3.92 -11.03 4.42
CA CYS A 108 2.92 -12.12 4.34
C CYS A 108 2.15 -12.11 2.99
N VAL A 109 2.86 -12.34 1.88
CA VAL A 109 2.35 -12.55 0.53
C VAL A 109 1.80 -13.96 0.39
N ASP A 110 2.36 -14.92 1.15
CA ASP A 110 1.91 -16.30 1.17
C ASP A 110 0.49 -16.44 1.74
N LEU A 111 0.00 -15.48 2.53
CA LEU A 111 -1.34 -15.51 3.09
C LEU A 111 -2.42 -15.24 2.03
N MET A 112 -2.20 -14.33 1.08
CA MET A 112 -3.18 -14.08 0.01
C MET A 112 -3.22 -15.20 -1.02
N GLU A 113 -2.07 -15.79 -1.36
CA GLU A 113 -2.01 -16.93 -2.28
C GLU A 113 -2.64 -18.19 -1.65
N THR A 114 -2.43 -18.40 -0.35
CA THR A 114 -3.11 -19.46 0.41
C THR A 114 -4.61 -19.21 0.50
N LEU A 115 -5.06 -17.98 0.74
CA LEU A 115 -6.50 -17.67 0.81
C LEU A 115 -7.21 -17.81 -0.55
N LEU A 116 -6.58 -17.40 -1.64
CA LEU A 116 -7.13 -17.56 -3.00
C LEU A 116 -7.11 -19.02 -3.48
N SER A 117 -6.12 -19.81 -3.06
CA SER A 117 -6.07 -21.25 -3.38
C SER A 117 -7.06 -22.09 -2.58
N GLN A 118 -7.54 -21.61 -1.42
CA GLN A 118 -8.57 -22.28 -0.61
C GLN A 118 -10.01 -22.01 -1.11
N GLU A 119 -10.22 -20.94 -1.90
CA GLU A 119 -11.55 -20.59 -2.43
C GLU A 119 -11.88 -21.29 -3.77
N SER A 120 -10.89 -21.92 -4.43
CA SER A 120 -11.08 -22.66 -5.68
C SER A 120 -11.37 -24.16 -5.47
N VAL A 121 -11.45 -24.63 -4.22
CA VAL A 121 -11.86 -25.99 -3.85
C VAL A 121 -13.00 -25.92 -2.83
N ASN A 122 -14.15 -25.36 -3.24
CA ASN A 122 -15.44 -25.61 -2.60
C ASN A 122 -16.59 -25.38 -3.59
#